data_AF-A0A9R1XXZ8-F1
#
_entry.id   AF-A0A9R1XXZ8-F1
#
_cell.length_a   1.000
_cell.length_b   1.000
_cell.length_c   1.000
_cell.angle_alpha   90.00
_cell.angle_beta   90.00
_cell.angle_gamma   90.00
#
_symmetry.space_group_name_H-M   'P 1'
#
loop_
_entity.id
_entity.type
_entity.pdbx_description
1 polymer ?
#
loop_
_entity_poly.entity_id
_entity_poly.type
_entity_poly.pdbx_seq_one_letter_code
_entity_poly.pdbx_strand_id
1 'polypeptide(L)'
;MQIYFTTVSLGSPPKDYYVQIDTGSDVLWIGCKPCNDCPTSRGFNISLTLYDHSNSSTSSHVSCSHQICSLNLMNWPVVHTKYVLLIL
;
A
#
# COMPACT_ATOMS: atom_id res chain seq x y z
N MET A 1 4.22 -13.52 20.08
CA MET A 1 4.55 -12.98 18.74
C MET A 1 4.41 -11.47 18.81
N GLN A 2 5.47 -10.73 18.48
CA GLN A 2 5.46 -9.26 18.48
C GLN A 2 5.35 -8.79 17.01
N ILE A 3 4.56 -7.73 16.78
CA ILE A 3 4.40 -7.10 15.47
C ILE A 3 5.02 -5.71 15.56
N TYR A 4 5.96 -5.41 14.66
CA TYR A 4 6.63 -4.12 14.61
C TYR A 4 6.05 -3.27 13.48
N PHE A 5 5.89 -1.99 13.75
CA PHE A 5 5.36 -1.01 12.82
C PHE A 5 6.33 0.16 12.67
N THR A 6 6.30 0.79 11.50
CA THR A 6 6.99 2.04 11.23
C THR A 6 6.08 2.94 10.39
N THR A 7 6.50 4.19 10.19
CA THR A 7 5.85 5.13 9.27
C THR A 7 6.67 5.26 7.99
N VAL A 8 5.97 5.41 6.87
CA VAL A 8 6.55 5.76 5.57
C VAL A 8 5.82 6.98 5.00
N SER A 9 6.57 7.95 4.48
CA SER A 9 6.01 9.11 3.81
C SER A 9 5.88 8.85 2.31
N LEU A 10 4.71 9.13 1.74
CA LEU A 10 4.41 8.82 0.36
C LEU A 10 3.55 9.88 -0.32
N GLY A 11 3.84 10.10 -1.61
CA GLY A 11 3.05 10.94 -2.51
C GLY A 11 3.55 12.37 -2.54
N SER A 12 2.91 13.18 -3.38
CA SER A 12 3.19 14.60 -3.52
C SER A 12 1.87 15.39 -3.53
N PRO A 13 1.54 16.13 -2.45
CA PRO A 13 2.33 16.32 -1.23
C PRO A 13 2.45 15.04 -0.36
N PRO A 14 3.52 14.92 0.46
CA PRO A 14 3.78 13.72 1.24
C PRO A 14 2.73 13.53 2.36
N LYS A 15 2.35 12.27 2.58
CA LYS A 15 1.50 11.82 3.69
C LYS A 15 2.13 10.61 4.36
N ASP A 16 1.96 10.49 5.68
CA ASP A 16 2.53 9.39 6.45
C ASP A 16 1.55 8.22 6.58
N TYR A 17 2.10 7.01 6.45
CA TYR A 17 1.36 5.75 6.51
C TYR A 17 2.02 4.78 7.48
N TYR A 18 1.23 4.20 8.39
CA TYR A 18 1.69 3.12 9.25
C TYR A 18 1.75 1.81 8.46
N VAL A 19 2.92 1.17 8.46
CA VAL A 19 3.18 -0.11 7.79
C VAL A 19 3.77 -1.11 8.77
N GLN A 20 3.47 -2.38 8.56
CA GLN A 20 4.08 -3.48 9.31
C GLN A 20 5.45 -3.80 8.70
N ILE A 21 6.44 -4.05 9.54
CA ILE A 21 7.74 -4.56 9.11
C ILE A 21 7.60 -6.07 8.89
N ASP A 22 7.67 -6.50 7.64
CA ASP A 22 7.64 -7.89 7.21
C ASP A 22 8.93 -8.23 6.47
N THR A 23 9.78 -9.04 7.09
CA THR A 23 11.06 -9.48 6.48
C THR A 23 10.89 -10.74 5.63
N GLY A 24 9.68 -11.31 5.57
CA GLY A 24 9.37 -12.50 4.78
C GLY A 24 8.77 -12.19 3.40
N SER A 25 8.65 -10.92 3.02
CA SER A 25 8.12 -10.52 1.72
C SER A 25 8.98 -9.45 1.03
N ASP A 26 8.91 -9.44 -0.31
CA ASP A 26 9.65 -8.51 -1.18
C ASP A 26 8.81 -7.28 -1.60
N VAL A 27 7.63 -7.07 -0.98
CA VAL A 27 6.66 -6.06 -1.43
C VAL A 27 6.03 -5.33 -0.24
N LEU A 28 6.03 -4.00 -0.31
CA LEU A 28 5.30 -3.13 0.61
C LEU A 28 3.85 -2.93 0.14
N TRP A 29 2.90 -2.91 1.07
CA TRP A 29 1.48 -2.71 0.78
C TRP A 29 0.85 -1.68 1.71
N ILE A 30 0.15 -0.71 1.14
CA ILE A 30 -0.76 0.19 1.85
C ILE A 30 -2.17 0.05 1.29
N GLY A 31 -3.18 0.43 2.09
CA GLY A 31 -4.56 0.49 1.61
C GLY A 31 -4.77 1.71 0.72
N CYS A 32 -5.58 1.58 -0.33
CA CYS A 32 -5.86 2.67 -1.27
C CYS A 32 -7.36 3.03 -1.28
N LYS A 33 -7.69 4.25 -1.74
CA LYS A 33 -9.06 4.66 -2.11
C LYS A 33 -9.31 4.43 -3.61
N PRO A 34 -10.57 4.20 -4.03
CA PRO A 34 -11.74 3.97 -3.19
C PRO A 34 -11.70 2.58 -2.54
N CYS A 35 -12.17 2.47 -1.29
CA CYS A 35 -12.36 1.18 -0.63
C CYS A 35 -13.62 1.20 0.23
N ASN A 36 -14.53 0.26 -0.01
CA ASN A 36 -15.83 0.22 0.67
C ASN A 36 -15.75 -0.51 2.02
N ASP A 37 -14.95 -1.57 2.12
CA ASP A 37 -14.86 -2.45 3.30
C ASP A 37 -13.44 -2.53 3.90
N CYS A 38 -12.63 -1.50 3.71
CA CYS A 38 -11.30 -1.46 4.30
C CYS A 38 -11.38 -1.14 5.79
N PRO A 39 -10.66 -1.88 6.66
CA PRO A 39 -10.53 -1.50 8.05
C PRO A 39 -9.81 -0.15 8.16
N THR A 40 -10.44 0.80 8.85
CA THR A 40 -9.88 2.15 9.13
C THR A 40 -9.07 2.18 10.42
N SER A 41 -9.16 1.13 11.23
CA SER A 41 -8.33 0.89 12.39
C SER A 41 -8.00 -0.59 12.52
N ARG A 42 -6.82 -0.90 13.09
CA ARG A 42 -6.50 -2.26 13.57
C ARG A 42 -6.49 -2.26 15.09
N GLY A 43 -6.63 -3.44 15.69
CA GLY A 43 -6.81 -3.72 17.13
C GLY A 43 -5.72 -3.20 18.09
N PHE A 44 -4.90 -2.24 17.66
CA PHE A 44 -3.85 -1.56 18.40
C PHE A 44 -4.07 -0.02 18.47
N ASN A 45 -5.30 0.49 18.25
CA ASN A 45 -5.61 1.93 18.20
C ASN A 45 -4.81 2.74 17.15
N ILE A 46 -4.31 2.07 16.11
CA ILE A 46 -3.62 2.73 15.00
C ILE A 46 -4.66 3.11 13.95
N SER A 47 -4.75 4.40 13.64
CA SER A 47 -5.56 4.91 12.53
C SER A 47 -4.87 4.60 11.21
N LEU A 48 -5.56 3.89 10.31
CA LEU A 48 -5.05 3.54 8.99
C LEU A 48 -5.47 4.60 7.98
N THR A 49 -4.48 5.36 7.50
CA THR A 49 -4.67 6.28 6.38
C THR A 49 -4.71 5.49 5.08
N LEU A 50 -5.75 5.69 4.26
CA LEU A 50 -5.79 5.14 2.90
C LEU A 50 -5.11 6.11 1.93
N TYR A 51 -4.27 5.56 1.05
CA TYR A 51 -3.64 6.30 -0.03
C TYR A 51 -4.66 6.69 -1.10
N ASP A 52 -4.62 7.95 -1.51
CA ASP A 52 -5.53 8.50 -2.51
C ASP A 52 -4.69 8.95 -3.71
N HIS A 53 -4.70 8.11 -4.75
CA HIS A 53 -3.92 8.35 -5.96
C HIS A 53 -4.35 9.63 -6.69
N SER A 54 -5.63 10.04 -6.55
CA SER A 54 -6.15 11.26 -7.19
C SER A 54 -5.60 12.54 -6.55
N ASN A 55 -5.13 12.44 -5.30
CA ASN A 55 -4.61 13.55 -4.51
C ASN A 55 -3.07 13.57 -4.42
N SER A 56 -2.37 12.85 -5.31
CA SER A 56 -0.92 12.80 -5.36
C SER A 56 -0.42 13.04 -6.78
N SER A 57 0.33 14.12 -7.02
CA SER A 57 0.84 14.48 -8.35
C SER A 57 1.92 13.54 -8.88
N THR A 58 2.54 12.75 -8.02
CA THR A 58 3.53 11.71 -8.36
C THR A 58 2.94 10.32 -8.50
N SER A 59 1.61 10.18 -8.37
CA SER A 59 0.94 8.89 -8.58
C SER A 59 0.83 8.57 -10.07
N SER A 60 1.06 7.31 -10.43
CA SER A 60 0.88 6.80 -11.79
C SER A 60 0.38 5.36 -11.81
N HIS A 61 -0.31 4.98 -12.89
CA HIS A 61 -0.75 3.61 -13.10
C HIS A 61 0.37 2.76 -13.69
N VAL A 62 0.53 1.55 -13.17
CA VAL A 62 1.44 0.54 -13.73
C VAL A 62 0.68 -0.30 -14.76
N SER A 63 1.13 -0.27 -16.01
CA SER A 63 0.56 -1.09 -17.10
C SER A 63 0.88 -2.58 -16.94
N CYS A 64 0.03 -3.47 -17.45
CA CYS A 64 0.31 -4.91 -17.47
C CYS A 64 1.51 -5.31 -18.34
N SER A 65 1.92 -4.45 -19.27
CA SER A 65 3.16 -4.61 -20.01
C SER A 65 4.42 -4.36 -19.17
N HIS A 66 4.27 -3.79 -17.97
CA HIS A 66 5.39 -3.57 -17.06
C HIS A 66 5.83 -4.90 -16.44
N GLN A 67 7.15 -5.09 -16.30
CA GLN A 67 7.74 -6.35 -15.80
C GLN A 67 7.17 -6.76 -14.44
N ILE A 68 6.95 -5.80 -13.54
CA ILE A 68 6.34 -6.02 -12.22
C ILE A 68 4.96 -6.67 -12.30
N CYS A 69 4.13 -6.28 -13.27
CA CYS A 69 2.80 -6.86 -13.43
C CYS A 69 2.89 -8.30 -13.97
N SER A 70 3.92 -8.60 -14.78
CA SER A 70 4.16 -9.94 -15.32
C SER A 70 4.64 -10.95 -14.26
N LEU A 71 5.07 -10.50 -13.07
CA LEU A 71 5.60 -11.37 -12.00
C LEU A 71 4.52 -12.15 -11.22
N ASN A 72 3.24 -12.10 -11.61
CA ASN A 72 2.11 -12.75 -10.91
C ASN A 72 2.00 -12.44 -9.39
N LEU A 73 2.75 -11.46 -8.88
CA LEU A 73 2.63 -10.92 -7.51
C LEU A 73 1.22 -10.35 -7.24
N MET A 74 0.44 -10.14 -8.30
CA MET A 74 -0.91 -9.54 -8.30
C MET A 74 -2.06 -10.55 -8.52
N ASN A 75 -1.82 -11.87 -8.43
CA ASN A 75 -2.87 -12.89 -8.70
C ASN A 75 -3.67 -13.35 -7.45
N TRP A 76 -3.54 -12.66 -6.32
CA TRP A 76 -4.39 -12.95 -5.15
C TRP A 76 -5.81 -12.40 -5.35
N PRO A 77 -6.88 -13.02 -4.81
CA PRO A 77 -8.26 -12.57 -5.02
C PRO A 77 -8.63 -11.21 -4.35
N VAL A 78 -7.63 -10.38 -3.99
CA VAL A 78 -7.76 -9.18 -3.14
C VAL A 78 -7.39 -7.88 -3.89
N VAL A 79 -7.07 -7.92 -5.19
CA VAL A 79 -6.28 -6.83 -5.83
C VAL A 79 -7.06 -5.74 -6.56
N HIS A 80 -8.32 -5.50 -6.20
CA HIS A 80 -9.01 -4.29 -6.68
C HIS A 80 -8.64 -3.02 -5.87
N THR A 81 -7.83 -3.12 -4.82
CA THR A 81 -7.69 -1.99 -3.85
C THR A 81 -6.31 -1.79 -3.22
N LYS A 82 -5.23 -2.25 -3.85
CA LYS A 82 -3.89 -2.01 -3.31
C LYS A 82 -2.86 -1.81 -4.41
N TYR A 83 -2.22 -0.66 -4.46
CA TYR A 83 -0.82 -0.54 -4.89
C TYR A 83 -0.19 0.70 -4.27
N VAL A 84 0.91 0.49 -3.53
CA VAL A 84 2.12 1.31 -3.66
C VAL A 84 3.32 0.39 -3.51
N LEU A 85 4.01 0.18 -4.63
CA LEU A 85 5.32 -0.44 -4.68
C LEU A 85 6.36 0.68 -4.62
N LEU A 86 7.09 0.80 -3.50
CA LEU A 86 8.40 1.44 -3.54
C LEU A 86 9.46 0.35 -3.55
N ILE A 87 10.09 0.21 -4.71
CA ILE A 87 11.45 -0.30 -4.77
C ILE A 87 12.32 0.80 -4.13
N LEU A 88 13.15 0.43 -3.15
CA LEU A 88 14.31 1.28 -2.79
C LEU A 88 15.33 1.21 -3.94
#